data_AF-A0A1I6MHE6-F1
#
_entry.id   AF-A0A1I6MHE6-F1
#
_cell.length_a   1.000
_cell.length_b   1.000
_cell.length_c   1.000
_cell.angle_alpha   90.00
_cell.angle_beta   90.00
_cell.angle_gamma   90.00
#
_symmetry.space_group_name_H-M   'P 1'
#
loop_
_entity.id
_entity.type
_entity.pdbx_description
1 polymer ?
#
loop_
_entity_poly.entity_id
_entity_poly.type
_entity_poly.pdbx_seq_one_letter_code
_entity_poly.pdbx_strand_id
1 'polypeptide(L)'
;MTDLHQAAKRCLDASEPADKLRLTHDTWQAFLSGELRPSEGAPPPEPIAAPGRPLRPPLVPSRQVPHRGLGTPEGRAALVHAVAHIEFNAINLAWDAVYRFRGEPDAYYRDWASCANDEARHFAMLSTRLGELGHAYGNFDAHNGLWEMAEKTAHHDTARMALVPRVLEARGLDVTPGMIERLRSVGDERTVDILEVILREEVAHVAAGTRWFRHCCERDGTDPRDTFLDLLRDYMGPNLRGPFNRPARLEAGFDEEELDRLTQLALT
;
A
#
# COMPACT_ATOMS: atom_id res chain seq x y z
N MET A 1 -3.13 -12.31 -27.63
CA MET A 1 -2.43 -12.22 -26.33
C MET A 1 -3.38 -11.58 -25.34
N THR A 2 -3.36 -12.01 -24.09
CA THR A 2 -4.31 -11.56 -23.07
C THR A 2 -3.79 -10.24 -22.46
N ASP A 3 -4.66 -9.26 -22.29
CA ASP A 3 -4.30 -7.91 -21.85
C ASP A 3 -4.10 -7.84 -20.32
N LEU A 4 -2.91 -7.43 -19.88
CA LEU A 4 -2.57 -7.25 -18.47
C LEU A 4 -3.49 -6.23 -17.79
N HIS A 5 -3.86 -5.14 -18.45
CA HIS A 5 -4.72 -4.12 -17.85
C HIS A 5 -6.11 -4.70 -17.55
N GLN A 6 -6.65 -5.53 -18.44
CA GLN A 6 -7.91 -6.22 -18.17
C GLN A 6 -7.80 -7.23 -17.03
N ALA A 7 -6.65 -7.89 -16.87
CA ALA A 7 -6.41 -8.76 -15.73
C ALA A 7 -6.32 -7.99 -14.41
N ALA A 8 -5.61 -6.85 -14.40
CA ALA A 8 -5.54 -5.94 -13.25
C ALA A 8 -6.92 -5.40 -12.87
N LYS A 9 -7.76 -5.04 -13.86
CA LYS A 9 -9.16 -4.65 -13.61
C LYS A 9 -9.96 -5.75 -12.92
N ARG A 10 -9.84 -7.01 -13.36
CA ARG A 10 -10.52 -8.13 -12.69
C ARG A 10 -10.05 -8.31 -11.23
N CYS A 11 -8.77 -8.09 -10.95
CA CYS A 11 -8.24 -8.16 -9.59
C CYS A 11 -8.79 -7.01 -8.72
N LEU A 12 -8.88 -5.80 -9.27
CA LEU A 12 -9.50 -4.64 -8.63
C LEU A 12 -10.97 -4.88 -8.30
N ASP A 13 -11.75 -5.37 -9.28
CA ASP A 13 -13.20 -5.56 -9.15
C ASP A 13 -13.57 -6.72 -8.21
N ALA A 14 -12.63 -7.63 -7.91
CA ALA A 14 -12.87 -8.75 -7.02
C ALA A 14 -13.19 -8.27 -5.59
N SER A 15 -14.35 -8.62 -5.06
CA SER A 15 -14.77 -8.19 -3.72
C SER A 15 -14.41 -9.19 -2.63
N GLU A 16 -14.57 -10.49 -2.90
CA GLU A 16 -14.29 -11.52 -1.89
C GLU A 16 -12.77 -11.71 -1.72
N PRO A 17 -12.25 -11.76 -0.48
CA PRO A 17 -10.81 -11.91 -0.25
C PRO A 17 -10.23 -13.13 -0.97
N ALA A 18 -10.83 -14.30 -0.82
CA ALA A 18 -10.32 -15.52 -1.45
C ALA A 18 -10.18 -15.38 -2.99
N ASP A 19 -11.16 -14.75 -3.64
CA ASP A 19 -11.12 -14.50 -5.08
C ASP A 19 -10.07 -13.46 -5.46
N LYS A 20 -9.94 -12.37 -4.69
CA LYS A 20 -8.94 -11.34 -4.93
C LYS A 20 -7.52 -11.90 -4.82
N LEU A 21 -7.26 -12.72 -3.79
CA LEU A 21 -5.95 -13.38 -3.62
C LEU A 21 -5.65 -14.33 -4.78
N ARG A 22 -6.60 -15.20 -5.13
CA ARG A 22 -6.44 -16.14 -6.23
C ARG A 22 -6.18 -15.42 -7.56
N LEU A 23 -7.01 -14.43 -7.90
CA LEU A 23 -6.85 -13.64 -9.13
C LEU A 23 -5.52 -12.88 -9.16
N THR A 24 -5.08 -12.35 -8.04
CA THR A 24 -3.79 -11.67 -7.92
C THR A 24 -2.64 -12.62 -8.22
N HIS A 25 -2.61 -13.79 -7.58
CA HIS A 25 -1.56 -14.79 -7.82
C HIS A 25 -1.59 -15.35 -9.24
N ASP A 26 -2.77 -15.67 -9.78
CA ASP A 26 -2.93 -16.17 -11.15
C ASP A 26 -2.43 -15.14 -12.18
N THR A 27 -2.78 -13.86 -11.96
CA THR A 27 -2.37 -12.75 -12.83
C THR A 27 -0.86 -12.52 -12.78
N TRP A 28 -0.27 -12.57 -11.58
CA TRP A 28 1.18 -12.46 -11.42
C TRP A 28 1.91 -13.60 -12.14
N GLN A 29 1.47 -14.85 -11.99
CA GLN A 29 2.09 -15.98 -12.67
C GLN A 29 1.98 -15.87 -14.19
N ALA A 30 0.81 -15.50 -14.71
CA ALA A 30 0.60 -15.30 -16.14
C ALA A 30 1.42 -14.11 -16.70
N PHE A 31 1.65 -13.07 -15.90
CA PHE A 31 2.56 -11.98 -16.27
C PHE A 31 4.03 -12.45 -16.33
N LEU A 32 4.47 -13.24 -15.35
CA LEU A 32 5.81 -13.82 -15.32
C LEU A 32 6.07 -14.78 -16.49
N SER A 33 5.10 -15.64 -16.83
CA SER A 33 5.21 -16.59 -17.95
C SER A 33 5.16 -15.91 -19.32
N GLY A 34 4.67 -14.67 -19.37
CA GLY A 34 4.50 -13.90 -20.60
C GLY A 34 3.20 -14.11 -21.33
N GLU A 35 2.26 -14.82 -20.73
CA GLU A 35 0.88 -14.93 -21.20
C GLU A 35 0.13 -13.59 -21.12
N LEU A 36 0.46 -12.78 -20.09
CA LEU A 36 -0.02 -11.41 -19.94
C LEU A 36 1.09 -10.40 -20.24
N ARG A 37 0.74 -9.38 -21.03
CA ARG A 37 1.58 -8.23 -21.33
C ARG A 37 0.74 -6.94 -21.28
N PRO A 38 1.34 -5.80 -20.91
CA PRO A 38 0.72 -4.50 -21.13
C PRO A 38 0.38 -4.34 -22.62
N SER A 39 -0.78 -3.75 -22.91
CA SER A 39 -1.23 -3.57 -24.29
C SER A 39 -1.06 -2.11 -24.70
N GLU A 40 -0.22 -1.84 -25.71
CA GLU A 40 0.01 -0.49 -26.25
C GLU A 40 -1.27 0.16 -26.80
N GLY A 41 -2.23 -0.65 -27.26
CA GLY A 41 -3.52 -0.21 -27.78
C GLY A 41 -4.68 -0.32 -26.78
N ALA A 42 -4.41 -0.55 -25.49
CA ALA A 42 -5.47 -0.63 -24.50
C ALA A 42 -6.29 0.67 -24.44
N PRO A 43 -7.62 0.60 -24.29
CA PRO A 43 -8.42 1.79 -24.09
C PRO A 43 -7.99 2.51 -22.78
N PRO A 44 -8.27 3.82 -22.68
CA PRO A 44 -8.09 4.55 -21.43
C PRO A 44 -8.80 3.86 -20.27
N PRO A 45 -8.27 3.95 -19.04
CA PRO A 45 -8.93 3.34 -17.89
C PRO A 45 -10.31 3.95 -17.66
N GLU A 46 -11.30 3.10 -17.43
CA GLU A 46 -12.58 3.53 -16.87
C GLU A 46 -12.37 4.11 -15.46
N PRO A 47 -13.17 5.12 -15.05
CA PRO A 47 -13.13 5.63 -13.69
C PRO A 47 -13.37 4.53 -12.66
N ILE A 48 -12.52 4.48 -11.63
CA ILE A 48 -12.70 3.57 -10.49
C ILE A 48 -13.16 4.42 -9.32
N ALA A 49 -14.44 4.31 -8.96
CA ALA A 49 -14.98 4.97 -7.77
C ALA A 49 -14.53 4.24 -6.49
N ALA A 50 -14.59 2.91 -6.46
CA ALA A 50 -14.10 2.12 -5.34
C ALA A 50 -13.56 0.78 -5.85
N PRO A 51 -12.53 0.21 -5.21
CA PRO A 51 -12.08 -1.12 -5.54
C PRO A 51 -13.08 -2.13 -4.96
N GLY A 52 -13.11 -3.32 -5.55
CA GLY A 52 -13.84 -4.46 -5.00
C GLY A 52 -13.37 -4.74 -3.58
N ARG A 53 -14.34 -4.82 -2.66
CA ARG A 53 -14.11 -5.16 -1.25
C ARG A 53 -15.30 -5.94 -0.69
N PRO A 54 -15.10 -6.75 0.35
CA PRO A 54 -16.21 -7.44 1.00
C PRO A 54 -17.12 -6.44 1.73
N LEU A 55 -18.35 -6.87 2.05
CA LEU A 55 -19.33 -6.04 2.77
C LEU A 55 -18.80 -5.56 4.12
N ARG A 56 -17.97 -6.36 4.78
CA ARG A 56 -17.25 -6.03 6.02
C ARG A 56 -15.74 -6.01 5.75
N PRO A 57 -14.95 -5.18 6.45
CA PRO A 57 -15.33 -4.34 7.58
C PRO A 57 -16.18 -3.11 7.19
N PRO A 58 -17.01 -2.58 8.11
CA PRO A 58 -17.53 -1.23 7.97
C PRO A 58 -16.38 -0.22 7.88
N LEU A 59 -16.49 0.71 6.93
CA LEU A 59 -15.52 1.80 6.79
C LEU A 59 -16.05 3.01 7.55
N VAL A 60 -15.33 3.41 8.59
CA VAL A 60 -15.63 4.58 9.42
C VAL A 60 -14.56 5.66 9.19
N PRO A 61 -14.88 6.94 9.47
CA PRO A 61 -13.87 7.99 9.47
C PRO A 61 -12.68 7.62 10.37
N SER A 62 -11.45 7.94 9.95
CA SER A 62 -10.22 7.56 10.68
C SER A 62 -10.23 7.92 12.17
N ARG A 63 -10.82 9.07 12.53
CA ARG A 63 -11.00 9.53 13.92
C ARG A 63 -11.99 8.72 14.77
N GLN A 64 -12.83 7.90 14.14
CA GLN A 64 -13.85 7.07 14.79
C GLN A 64 -13.40 5.60 14.92
N VAL A 65 -12.23 5.26 14.39
CA VAL A 65 -11.65 3.93 14.55
C VAL A 65 -11.28 3.73 16.03
N PRO A 66 -11.81 2.68 16.70
CA PRO A 66 -11.53 2.45 18.12
C PRO A 66 -10.04 2.33 18.43
N HIS A 67 -9.63 2.82 19.60
CA HIS A 67 -8.23 2.71 20.04
C HIS A 67 -7.85 1.24 20.32
N ARG A 68 -6.74 0.79 19.74
CA ARG A 68 -6.31 -0.61 19.75
C ARG A 68 -5.19 -0.82 20.77
N GLY A 69 -5.56 -1.18 22.00
CA GLY A 69 -4.57 -1.47 23.05
C GLY A 69 -3.98 -2.87 22.91
N LEU A 70 -2.65 -3.02 22.98
CA LEU A 70 -2.00 -4.33 22.85
C LEU A 70 -2.05 -5.19 24.12
N GLY A 71 -2.55 -4.63 25.23
CA GLY A 71 -2.64 -5.31 26.52
C GLY A 71 -3.72 -6.39 26.60
N THR A 72 -4.73 -6.37 25.73
CA THR A 72 -5.83 -7.37 25.74
C THR A 72 -5.81 -8.25 24.49
N PRO A 73 -6.33 -9.50 24.55
CA PRO A 73 -6.44 -10.35 23.37
C PRO A 73 -7.24 -9.71 22.23
N GLU A 74 -8.38 -9.08 22.55
CA GLU A 74 -9.23 -8.40 21.58
C GLU A 74 -8.50 -7.22 20.92
N GLY A 75 -7.76 -6.42 21.70
CA GLY A 75 -7.01 -5.30 21.16
C GLY A 75 -5.84 -5.72 20.25
N ARG A 76 -5.21 -6.87 20.53
CA ARG A 76 -4.24 -7.50 19.60
C ARG A 76 -4.91 -7.98 18.32
N ALA A 77 -6.08 -8.63 18.41
CA ALA A 77 -6.83 -9.02 17.22
C ALA A 77 -7.26 -7.80 16.38
N ALA A 78 -7.70 -6.71 17.02
CA ALA A 78 -8.01 -5.46 16.34
C ALA A 78 -6.79 -4.83 15.64
N LEU A 79 -5.59 -4.96 16.22
CA LEU A 79 -4.35 -4.55 15.55
C LEU A 79 -4.10 -5.40 14.30
N VAL A 80 -4.10 -6.72 14.44
CA VAL A 80 -3.84 -7.65 13.31
C VAL A 80 -4.85 -7.43 12.18
N HIS A 81 -6.13 -7.24 12.52
CA HIS A 81 -7.17 -6.90 11.55
C HIS A 81 -6.86 -5.59 10.80
N ALA A 82 -6.38 -4.58 11.51
CA ALA A 82 -6.06 -3.30 10.90
C ALA A 82 -4.91 -3.39 9.91
N VAL A 83 -3.84 -4.11 10.26
CA VAL A 83 -2.73 -4.36 9.34
C VAL A 83 -3.25 -5.16 8.16
N ALA A 84 -4.06 -6.21 8.37
CA ALA A 84 -4.67 -6.96 7.28
C ALA A 84 -5.50 -6.04 6.35
N HIS A 85 -6.24 -5.07 6.90
CA HIS A 85 -6.96 -4.12 6.06
C HIS A 85 -6.06 -3.20 5.25
N ILE A 86 -4.89 -2.83 5.78
CA ILE A 86 -3.87 -2.08 5.05
C ILE A 86 -3.35 -2.92 3.88
N GLU A 87 -2.92 -4.17 4.12
CA GLU A 87 -2.45 -5.09 3.07
C GLU A 87 -3.52 -5.32 1.99
N PHE A 88 -4.79 -5.50 2.40
CA PHE A 88 -5.88 -5.67 1.44
C PHE A 88 -6.07 -4.45 0.53
N ASN A 89 -5.91 -3.24 1.08
CA ASN A 89 -5.94 -2.03 0.27
C ASN A 89 -4.69 -1.90 -0.60
N ALA A 90 -3.53 -2.30 -0.13
CA ALA A 90 -2.29 -2.26 -0.90
C ALA A 90 -2.37 -3.17 -2.15
N ILE A 91 -3.01 -4.34 -2.07
CA ILE A 91 -3.36 -5.16 -3.26
C ILE A 91 -4.14 -4.32 -4.28
N ASN A 92 -5.14 -3.56 -3.82
CA ASN A 92 -5.96 -2.72 -4.70
C ASN A 92 -5.13 -1.56 -5.29
N LEU A 93 -4.30 -0.90 -4.48
CA LEU A 93 -3.48 0.22 -4.93
C LEU A 93 -2.47 -0.21 -6.00
N ALA A 94 -1.83 -1.35 -5.80
CA ALA A 94 -0.88 -1.92 -6.73
C ALA A 94 -1.57 -2.32 -8.06
N TRP A 95 -2.73 -2.98 -8.01
CA TRP A 95 -3.48 -3.26 -9.24
C TRP A 95 -4.07 -2.01 -9.90
N ASP A 96 -4.43 -0.98 -9.13
CA ASP A 96 -4.86 0.31 -9.67
C ASP A 96 -3.71 0.97 -10.44
N ALA A 97 -2.48 0.92 -9.94
CA ALA A 97 -1.31 1.42 -10.67
C ALA A 97 -1.15 0.72 -12.03
N VAL A 98 -1.19 -0.62 -12.06
CA VAL A 98 -1.12 -1.42 -13.29
C VAL A 98 -2.29 -1.13 -14.23
N TYR A 99 -3.51 -1.02 -13.69
CA TYR A 99 -4.72 -0.79 -14.48
C TYR A 99 -4.88 0.65 -14.94
N ARG A 100 -4.32 1.65 -14.26
CA ARG A 100 -4.62 3.05 -14.53
C ARG A 100 -3.63 3.68 -15.50
N PHE A 101 -2.34 3.51 -15.26
CA PHE A 101 -1.33 4.23 -16.00
C PHE A 101 -0.88 3.42 -17.22
N ARG A 102 -1.05 4.02 -18.41
CA ARG A 102 -0.81 3.40 -19.73
C ARG A 102 0.52 3.89 -20.29
N GLY A 103 1.18 3.06 -21.09
CA GLY A 103 2.42 3.44 -21.79
C GLY A 103 3.63 3.55 -20.88
N GLU A 104 3.55 3.03 -19.66
CA GLU A 104 4.68 2.97 -18.74
C GLU A 104 5.66 1.86 -19.17
N PRO A 105 6.93 1.91 -18.71
CA PRO A 105 7.88 0.84 -19.01
C PRO A 105 7.45 -0.52 -18.45
N ASP A 106 7.87 -1.63 -19.07
CA ASP A 106 7.57 -3.00 -18.58
C ASP A 106 7.97 -3.22 -17.12
N ALA A 107 9.03 -2.56 -16.66
CA ALA A 107 9.47 -2.60 -15.26
C ALA A 107 8.43 -1.99 -14.30
N TYR A 108 7.66 -0.99 -14.73
CA TYR A 108 6.59 -0.38 -13.93
C TYR A 108 5.52 -1.40 -13.63
N TYR A 109 5.05 -2.06 -14.68
CA TYR A 109 4.03 -3.09 -14.56
C TYR A 109 4.52 -4.29 -13.74
N ARG A 110 5.80 -4.65 -13.88
CA ARG A 110 6.42 -5.70 -13.07
C ARG A 110 6.48 -5.35 -11.60
N ASP A 111 6.95 -4.15 -11.25
CA ASP A 111 7.06 -3.71 -9.86
C ASP A 111 5.69 -3.76 -9.19
N TRP A 112 4.67 -3.14 -9.78
CA TRP A 112 3.34 -3.10 -9.16
C TRP A 112 2.62 -4.45 -9.15
N ALA A 113 2.76 -5.29 -10.19
CA ALA A 113 2.21 -6.65 -10.14
C ALA A 113 2.92 -7.52 -9.09
N SER A 114 4.22 -7.31 -8.86
CA SER A 114 4.98 -7.97 -7.80
C SER A 114 4.52 -7.50 -6.42
N CYS A 115 4.39 -6.17 -6.20
CA CYS A 115 3.86 -5.63 -4.96
C CYS A 115 2.49 -6.25 -4.66
N ALA A 116 1.54 -6.21 -5.60
CA ALA A 116 0.22 -6.78 -5.40
C ALA A 116 0.26 -8.26 -4.95
N ASN A 117 1.18 -9.04 -5.51
CA ASN A 117 1.39 -10.44 -5.14
C ASN A 117 1.94 -10.60 -3.71
N ASP A 118 2.86 -9.74 -3.28
CA ASP A 118 3.37 -9.71 -1.91
C ASP A 118 2.28 -9.32 -0.92
N GLU A 119 1.50 -8.27 -1.22
CA GLU A 119 0.41 -7.80 -0.34
C GLU A 119 -0.70 -8.84 -0.20
N ALA A 120 -0.98 -9.62 -1.25
CA ALA A 120 -1.89 -10.75 -1.17
C ALA A 120 -1.39 -11.82 -0.19
N ARG A 121 -0.08 -12.08 -0.18
CA ARG A 121 0.55 -13.01 0.77
C ARG A 121 0.58 -12.42 2.20
N HIS A 122 0.90 -11.14 2.36
CA HIS A 122 0.87 -10.44 3.64
C HIS A 122 -0.53 -10.49 4.28
N PHE A 123 -1.55 -10.15 3.49
CA PHE A 123 -2.95 -10.28 3.88
C PHE A 123 -3.29 -11.71 4.31
N ALA A 124 -2.87 -12.73 3.55
CA ALA A 124 -3.14 -14.13 3.88
C ALA A 124 -2.54 -14.54 5.23
N MET A 125 -1.29 -14.13 5.51
CA MET A 125 -0.62 -14.39 6.79
C MET A 125 -1.38 -13.76 7.95
N LEU A 126 -1.77 -12.49 7.82
CA LEU A 126 -2.49 -11.76 8.86
C LEU A 126 -3.92 -12.27 9.05
N SER A 127 -4.60 -12.65 7.97
CA SER A 127 -5.96 -13.23 8.02
C SER A 127 -5.94 -14.59 8.74
N THR A 128 -4.93 -15.41 8.45
CA THR A 128 -4.68 -16.67 9.19
C THR A 128 -4.43 -16.38 10.66
N ARG A 129 -3.55 -15.41 10.96
CA ARG A 129 -3.26 -15.00 12.35
C ARG A 129 -4.48 -14.50 13.09
N LEU A 130 -5.35 -13.75 12.41
CA LEU A 130 -6.59 -13.26 12.99
C LEU A 130 -7.52 -14.42 13.38
N GLY A 131 -7.56 -15.48 12.55
CA GLY A 131 -8.25 -16.73 12.84
C GLY A 131 -7.72 -17.45 14.09
N GLU A 132 -6.39 -17.51 14.25
CA GLU A 132 -5.74 -18.06 15.45
C GLU A 132 -6.09 -17.26 16.72
N LEU A 133 -6.40 -15.97 16.58
CA LEU A 133 -6.88 -15.10 17.66
C LEU A 133 -8.40 -15.18 17.88
N GLY A 134 -9.12 -16.03 17.14
CA GLY A 134 -10.57 -16.24 17.28
C GLY A 134 -11.44 -15.23 16.53
N HIS A 135 -10.87 -14.49 15.57
CA HIS A 135 -11.56 -13.48 14.78
C HIS A 135 -11.39 -13.72 13.28
N ALA A 136 -12.19 -13.04 12.46
CA ALA A 136 -12.07 -13.06 11.00
C ALA A 136 -11.91 -11.64 10.45
N TYR A 137 -11.39 -11.55 9.22
CA TYR A 137 -11.32 -10.27 8.54
C TYR A 137 -12.73 -9.70 8.36
N GLY A 138 -12.93 -8.47 8.83
CA GLY A 138 -14.23 -7.80 8.85
C GLY A 138 -14.94 -7.78 10.20
N ASN A 139 -14.38 -8.42 11.24
CA ASN A 139 -14.93 -8.35 12.61
C ASN A 139 -14.74 -7.00 13.31
N PHE A 140 -13.80 -6.17 12.86
CA PHE A 140 -13.52 -4.85 13.41
C PHE A 140 -13.72 -3.76 12.35
N ASP A 141 -13.97 -2.53 12.78
CA ASP A 141 -14.07 -1.38 11.87
C ASP A 141 -12.71 -1.00 11.27
N ALA A 142 -12.76 -0.45 10.05
CA ALA A 142 -11.57 0.05 9.36
C ALA A 142 -11.82 1.43 8.74
N HIS A 143 -10.80 2.02 8.12
CA HIS A 143 -10.89 3.32 7.46
C HIS A 143 -10.33 3.26 6.04
N ASN A 144 -10.78 4.15 5.16
CA ASN A 144 -10.45 4.13 3.73
C ASN A 144 -9.32 5.10 3.31
N GLY A 145 -8.59 5.67 4.26
CA GLY A 145 -7.66 6.79 4.01
C GLY A 145 -6.62 6.58 2.89
N LEU A 146 -6.16 5.34 2.67
CA LEU A 146 -5.25 5.02 1.56
C LEU A 146 -5.93 5.21 0.19
N TRP A 147 -7.13 4.66 0.02
CA TRP A 147 -7.88 4.79 -1.23
C TRP A 147 -8.38 6.22 -1.47
N GLU A 148 -8.74 6.96 -0.42
CA GLU A 148 -9.11 8.38 -0.55
C GLU A 148 -8.00 9.23 -1.20
N MET A 149 -6.72 8.93 -0.90
CA MET A 149 -5.59 9.60 -1.58
C MET A 149 -5.44 9.11 -3.03
N ALA A 150 -5.69 7.82 -3.28
CA ALA A 150 -5.70 7.26 -4.62
C ALA A 150 -6.73 7.98 -5.51
N GLU A 151 -7.95 8.21 -5.02
CA GLU A 151 -8.98 8.96 -5.74
C GLU A 151 -8.54 10.40 -6.06
N LYS A 152 -7.95 11.10 -5.08
CA LYS A 152 -7.47 12.48 -5.27
C LYS A 152 -6.37 12.59 -6.33
N THR A 153 -5.53 11.56 -6.46
CA THR A 153 -4.39 11.51 -7.38
C THR A 153 -4.68 10.68 -8.64
N ALA A 154 -5.93 10.24 -8.84
CA ALA A 154 -6.32 9.31 -9.91
C ALA A 154 -6.05 9.79 -11.34
N HIS A 155 -5.78 11.09 -11.51
CA HIS A 155 -5.51 11.75 -12.79
C HIS A 155 -4.05 12.19 -12.96
N HIS A 156 -3.19 11.94 -11.97
CA HIS A 156 -1.83 12.46 -11.91
C HIS A 156 -0.88 11.41 -11.35
N ASP A 157 -0.16 10.72 -12.24
CA ASP A 157 0.79 9.67 -11.91
C ASP A 157 1.93 10.16 -11.00
N THR A 158 2.55 11.32 -11.27
CA THR A 158 3.61 11.89 -10.43
C THR A 158 3.12 12.09 -8.99
N ALA A 159 1.93 12.69 -8.81
CA ALA A 159 1.31 12.83 -7.50
C ALA A 159 0.97 11.47 -6.87
N ARG A 160 0.48 10.52 -7.66
CA ARG A 160 0.16 9.18 -7.18
C ARG A 160 1.39 8.48 -6.63
N MET A 161 2.48 8.41 -7.40
CA MET A 161 3.73 7.74 -7.02
C MET A 161 4.39 8.42 -5.83
N ALA A 162 4.32 9.76 -5.75
CA ALA A 162 4.86 10.53 -4.63
C ALA A 162 4.13 10.28 -3.31
N LEU A 163 2.80 10.18 -3.34
CA LEU A 163 2.00 10.27 -2.12
C LEU A 163 1.54 8.91 -1.62
N VAL A 164 1.09 8.01 -2.50
CA VAL A 164 0.51 6.74 -2.07
C VAL A 164 1.61 5.73 -1.67
N PRO A 165 2.41 5.19 -2.60
CA PRO A 165 3.40 4.18 -2.24
C PRO A 165 4.63 4.74 -1.53
N ARG A 166 4.98 6.01 -1.80
CA ARG A 166 6.18 6.61 -1.23
C ARG A 166 5.94 7.23 0.15
N VAL A 167 4.79 7.87 0.42
CA VAL A 167 4.53 8.55 1.70
C VAL A 167 3.60 7.76 2.60
N LEU A 168 2.43 7.37 2.10
CA LEU A 168 1.40 6.72 2.92
C LEU A 168 1.77 5.27 3.26
N GLU A 169 2.23 4.48 2.28
CA GLU A 169 2.68 3.10 2.52
C GLU A 169 3.96 3.07 3.38
N ALA A 170 4.89 4.02 3.17
CA ALA A 170 6.08 4.18 4.02
C ALA A 170 5.77 4.44 5.51
N ARG A 171 4.52 4.74 5.87
CA ARG A 171 4.10 4.78 7.27
C ARG A 171 4.30 3.42 7.95
N GLY A 172 4.15 2.31 7.22
CA GLY A 172 4.43 0.95 7.70
C GLY A 172 5.87 0.82 8.21
N LEU A 173 6.85 1.41 7.51
CA LEU A 173 8.26 1.42 7.91
C LEU A 173 8.48 2.17 9.22
N ASP A 174 7.70 3.23 9.48
CA ASP A 174 7.84 4.06 10.66
C ASP A 174 7.20 3.43 11.91
N VAL A 175 6.00 2.85 11.76
CA VAL A 175 5.18 2.44 12.91
C VAL A 175 5.40 0.99 13.32
N THR A 176 5.77 0.12 12.38
CA THR A 176 5.85 -1.33 12.62
C THR A 176 6.93 -1.74 13.62
N PRO A 177 8.13 -1.13 13.64
CA PRO A 177 9.14 -1.45 14.66
C PRO A 177 8.61 -1.29 16.10
N GLY A 178 7.95 -0.17 16.40
CA GLY A 178 7.36 0.06 17.71
C GLY A 178 6.13 -0.82 18.00
N MET A 179 5.43 -1.32 16.97
CA MET A 179 4.39 -2.34 17.15
C MET A 179 5.01 -3.70 17.53
N ILE A 180 6.07 -4.11 16.84
CA ILE A 180 6.83 -5.34 17.12
C ILE A 180 7.35 -5.36 18.56
N GLU A 181 8.01 -4.29 19.01
CA GLU A 181 8.54 -4.19 20.38
C GLU A 181 7.44 -4.39 21.44
N ARG A 182 6.29 -3.75 21.24
CA ARG A 182 5.16 -3.87 22.18
C ARG A 182 4.54 -5.27 22.15
N LEU A 183 4.41 -5.90 20.99
CA LEU A 183 3.91 -7.28 20.87
C LEU A 183 4.85 -8.29 21.53
N ARG A 184 6.16 -8.13 21.36
CA ARG A 184 7.20 -8.93 22.04
C ARG A 184 7.07 -8.80 23.56
N SER A 185 6.82 -7.60 24.08
CA SER A 185 6.65 -7.37 25.53
C SER A 185 5.45 -8.10 26.14
N VAL A 186 4.46 -8.49 25.34
CA VAL A 186 3.27 -9.26 25.78
C VAL A 186 3.33 -10.72 25.31
N GLY A 187 4.46 -11.18 24.78
CA GLY A 187 4.70 -12.57 24.38
C GLY A 187 3.97 -13.02 23.11
N ASP A 188 3.52 -12.09 22.26
CA ASP A 188 2.86 -12.43 20.98
C ASP A 188 3.88 -12.61 19.85
N GLU A 189 4.79 -13.57 20.00
CA GLU A 189 5.86 -13.84 19.04
C GLU A 189 5.32 -14.22 17.65
N ARG A 190 4.17 -14.90 17.60
CA ARG A 190 3.57 -15.31 16.33
C ARG A 190 3.18 -14.10 15.46
N THR A 191 2.64 -13.05 16.07
CA THR A 191 2.33 -11.80 15.34
C THR A 191 3.62 -11.05 15.00
N VAL A 192 4.62 -11.07 15.88
CA VAL A 192 5.94 -10.45 15.62
C VAL A 192 6.59 -11.05 14.38
N ASP A 193 6.66 -12.38 14.26
CA ASP A 193 7.26 -13.07 13.10
C ASP A 193 6.63 -12.62 11.78
N ILE A 194 5.31 -12.45 11.75
CA ILE A 194 4.57 -12.01 10.55
C ILE A 194 4.92 -10.55 10.22
N LEU A 195 4.92 -9.67 11.22
CA LEU A 195 5.23 -8.25 11.00
C LEU A 195 6.69 -8.03 10.60
N GLU A 196 7.63 -8.87 11.06
CA GLU A 196 9.03 -8.81 10.65
C GLU A 196 9.22 -9.23 9.18
N VAL A 197 8.44 -10.19 8.69
CA VAL A 197 8.39 -10.54 7.26
C VAL A 197 7.90 -9.36 6.43
N ILE A 198 6.74 -8.80 6.81
CA ILE A 198 6.12 -7.67 6.10
C ILE A 198 7.06 -6.47 6.08
N LEU A 199 7.58 -6.05 7.24
CA LEU A 199 8.48 -4.90 7.36
C LEU A 199 9.72 -4.99 6.47
N ARG A 200 10.30 -6.20 6.34
CA ARG A 200 11.47 -6.43 5.48
C ARG A 200 11.13 -6.24 4.00
N GLU A 201 9.96 -6.68 3.59
CA GLU A 201 9.53 -6.69 2.18
C GLU A 201 8.98 -5.31 1.74
N GLU A 202 8.39 -4.56 2.67
CA GLU A 202 7.83 -3.23 2.47
C GLU A 202 8.85 -2.19 1.93
N VAL A 203 10.14 -2.33 2.28
CA VAL A 203 11.19 -1.40 1.81
C VAL A 203 11.26 -1.41 0.28
N ALA A 204 11.10 -2.57 -0.36
CA ALA A 204 11.14 -2.69 -1.81
C ALA A 204 9.92 -2.04 -2.48
N HIS A 205 8.75 -2.08 -1.82
CA HIS A 205 7.52 -1.46 -2.33
C HIS A 205 7.62 0.07 -2.29
N VAL A 206 8.09 0.62 -1.16
CA VAL A 206 8.35 2.06 -1.03
C VAL A 206 9.45 2.52 -2.00
N ALA A 207 10.49 1.69 -2.21
CA ALA A 207 11.53 1.96 -3.20
C ALA A 207 11.00 2.00 -4.63
N ALA A 208 10.01 1.16 -4.97
CA ALA A 208 9.31 1.23 -6.24
C ALA A 208 8.55 2.56 -6.38
N GLY A 209 7.84 2.99 -5.33
CA GLY A 209 7.21 4.32 -5.28
C GLY A 209 8.19 5.45 -5.56
N THR A 210 9.36 5.45 -4.91
CA THR A 210 10.43 6.45 -5.14
C THR A 210 10.95 6.41 -6.58
N ARG A 211 11.20 5.23 -7.13
CA ARG A 211 11.72 5.06 -8.49
C ARG A 211 10.74 5.59 -9.53
N TRP A 212 9.47 5.22 -9.42
CA TRP A 212 8.46 5.65 -10.39
C TRP A 212 8.07 7.12 -10.23
N PHE A 213 8.14 7.68 -9.01
CA PHE A 213 8.05 9.12 -8.82
C PHE A 213 9.15 9.87 -9.56
N ARG A 214 10.42 9.45 -9.39
CA ARG A 214 11.56 10.06 -10.10
C ARG A 214 11.45 9.89 -11.61
N HIS A 215 10.97 8.74 -12.08
CA HIS A 215 10.71 8.51 -13.50
C HIS A 215 9.70 9.52 -14.07
N CYS A 216 8.58 9.75 -13.37
CA CYS A 216 7.60 10.74 -13.80
C CYS A 216 8.18 12.17 -13.82
N CYS A 217 8.95 12.56 -12.79
CA CYS A 217 9.62 13.86 -12.77
C CYS A 217 10.61 14.03 -13.93
N GLU A 218 11.41 13.00 -14.23
CA GLU A 218 12.35 13.03 -15.36
C GLU A 218 11.62 13.17 -16.70
N ARG A 219 10.55 12.39 -16.91
CA ARG A 219 9.68 12.47 -18.09
C ARG A 219 9.07 13.86 -18.26
N ASP A 220 8.63 14.47 -17.17
CA ASP A 220 7.94 15.76 -17.16
C ASP A 220 8.91 16.96 -17.12
N GLY A 221 10.21 16.71 -16.94
CA GLY A 221 11.25 17.74 -16.85
C GLY A 221 11.20 18.58 -15.57
N THR A 222 10.69 18.02 -14.48
CA THR A 222 10.56 18.71 -13.18
C THR A 222 11.63 18.25 -12.18
N ASP A 223 12.01 19.13 -11.25
CA ASP A 223 12.90 18.74 -10.15
C ASP A 223 12.13 17.83 -9.17
N PRO A 224 12.61 16.61 -8.88
CA PRO A 224 11.91 15.68 -8.01
C PRO A 224 11.74 16.19 -6.58
N ARG A 225 12.69 16.96 -6.04
CA ARG A 225 12.63 17.41 -4.66
C ARG A 225 11.61 18.52 -4.50
N ASP A 226 11.69 19.56 -5.33
CA ASP A 226 10.75 20.67 -5.30
C ASP A 226 9.32 20.17 -5.57
N THR A 227 9.17 19.32 -6.59
CA THR A 227 7.88 18.68 -6.92
C THR A 227 7.33 17.89 -5.73
N PHE A 228 8.16 17.10 -5.04
CA PHE A 228 7.73 16.32 -3.89
C PHE A 228 7.22 17.21 -2.75
N LEU A 229 7.94 18.30 -2.45
CA LEU A 229 7.57 19.23 -1.38
C LEU A 229 6.30 20.02 -1.70
N ASP A 230 6.09 20.39 -2.96
CA ASP A 230 4.84 21.01 -3.42
C ASP A 230 3.66 20.04 -3.27
N LEU A 231 3.82 18.78 -3.73
CA LEU A 231 2.78 17.75 -3.60
C LEU A 231 2.43 17.45 -2.13
N LEU A 232 3.41 17.38 -1.24
CA LEU A 232 3.15 17.22 0.19
C LEU A 232 2.32 18.37 0.76
N ARG A 233 2.64 19.61 0.38
CA ARG A 233 1.91 20.80 0.83
C ARG A 233 0.47 20.79 0.34
N ASP A 234 0.27 20.45 -0.92
CA ASP A 234 -1.03 20.53 -1.59
C ASP A 234 -1.98 19.42 -1.15
N TYR A 235 -1.46 18.22 -0.87
CA TYR A 235 -2.29 17.03 -0.59
C TYR A 235 -2.28 16.59 0.87
N MET A 236 -1.17 16.73 1.59
CA MET A 236 -1.04 16.21 2.96
C MET A 236 -1.37 17.28 4.00
N GLY A 237 -0.88 18.51 3.80
CA GLY A 237 -1.02 19.60 4.78
C GLY A 237 -0.58 19.15 6.18
N PRO A 238 -1.34 19.45 7.26
CA PRO A 238 -0.97 19.10 8.64
C PRO A 238 -1.12 17.60 8.98
N ASN A 239 -1.46 16.75 8.01
CA ASN A 239 -1.68 15.32 8.24
C ASN A 239 -0.40 14.48 8.18
N LEU A 240 0.74 15.07 7.83
CA LEU A 240 2.03 14.38 7.85
C LEU A 240 2.44 14.10 9.30
N ARG A 241 2.75 12.85 9.62
CA ARG A 241 3.10 12.44 10.99
C ARG A 241 4.47 11.77 11.01
N GLY A 242 5.32 12.22 11.93
CA GLY A 242 6.53 11.52 12.34
C GLY A 242 6.29 10.61 13.56
N PRO A 243 7.38 10.17 14.22
CA PRO A 243 8.76 10.20 13.71
C PRO A 243 8.90 9.30 12.47
N PHE A 244 9.93 9.54 11.66
CA PHE A 244 10.22 8.75 10.46
C PHE A 244 11.35 7.75 10.74
N ASN A 245 11.20 6.52 10.24
CA ASN A 245 12.26 5.53 10.23
C ASN A 245 13.29 5.89 9.15
N ARG A 246 14.25 6.75 9.51
CA ARG A 246 15.23 7.30 8.57
C ARG A 246 16.05 6.19 7.88
N PRO A 247 16.62 5.20 8.58
CA PRO A 247 17.36 4.12 7.91
C PRO A 247 16.54 3.42 6.83
N ALA A 248 15.30 3.01 7.14
CA ALA A 248 14.46 2.30 6.17
C ALA A 248 14.01 3.20 5.01
N ARG A 249 13.72 4.48 5.26
CA ARG A 249 13.35 5.42 4.19
C ARG A 249 14.54 5.78 3.30
N LEU A 250 15.75 5.92 3.84
CA LEU A 250 16.97 6.08 3.03
C LEU A 250 17.19 4.86 2.13
N GLU A 251 17.01 3.65 2.67
CA GLU A 251 17.08 2.40 1.88
C GLU A 251 16.00 2.36 0.80
N ALA A 252 14.80 2.88 1.09
CA ALA A 252 13.72 3.06 0.11
C ALA A 252 13.92 4.23 -0.86
N GLY A 253 15.11 4.86 -0.84
CA GLY A 253 15.55 5.84 -1.83
C GLY A 253 15.21 7.30 -1.52
N PHE A 254 14.73 7.63 -0.33
CA PHE A 254 14.72 9.03 0.13
C PHE A 254 16.15 9.54 0.31
N ASP A 255 16.35 10.85 0.14
CA ASP A 255 17.61 11.50 0.54
C ASP A 255 17.50 12.16 1.93
N GLU A 256 18.66 12.52 2.51
CA GLU A 256 18.72 13.11 3.85
C GLU A 256 17.99 14.47 3.94
N GLU A 257 18.06 15.26 2.87
CA GLU A 257 17.46 16.59 2.82
C GLU A 257 15.92 16.50 2.76
N GLU A 258 15.39 15.55 1.98
CA GLU A 258 13.97 15.21 1.96
C GLU A 258 13.49 14.77 3.34
N LEU A 259 14.25 13.92 4.04
CA LEU A 259 13.87 13.44 5.38
C LEU A 259 13.94 14.54 6.44
N ASP A 260 14.91 15.45 6.36
CA ASP A 260 14.97 16.64 7.20
C ASP A 260 13.76 17.53 6.99
N ARG A 261 13.38 17.74 5.71
CA ARG A 261 12.24 18.57 5.38
C ARG A 261 10.91 17.94 5.81
N LEU A 262 10.75 16.63 5.62
CA LEU A 262 9.62 15.87 6.14
C LEU A 262 9.51 16.02 7.66
N THR A 263 10.63 15.91 8.37
CA THR A 263 10.68 16.05 9.84
C THR A 263 10.22 17.45 10.25
N GLN A 264 10.67 18.50 9.57
CA GLN A 264 10.22 19.87 9.84
C GLN A 264 8.71 20.05 9.59
N LEU A 265 8.20 19.54 8.47
CA LEU A 265 6.78 19.62 8.11
C LEU A 265 5.87 18.84 9.07
N ALA A 266 6.36 17.75 9.66
CA ALA A 266 5.60 16.97 10.63
C ALA A 266 5.53 17.63 12.03
N LEU A 267 6.32 18.68 12.28
CA LEU A 267 6.34 19.44 13.54
C LEU A 267 5.47 20.72 13.49
N THR A 268 5.00 21.09 12.30
CA THR A 268 4.17 22.29 12.06
C THR A 268 2.69 21.94 12.00
#